data_AF-A0A7Y5FLS4-F1
#
_entry.id   AF-A0A7Y5FLS4-F1
#
_cell.length_a   1.000
_cell.length_b   1.000
_cell.length_c   1.000
_cell.angle_alpha   90.00
_cell.angle_beta   90.00
_cell.angle_gamma   90.00
#
_symmetry.space_group_name_H-M   'P 1'
#
loop_
_entity.id
_entity.type
_entity.pdbx_description
1 polymer ?
#
loop_
_entity_poly.entity_id
_entity_poly.type
_entity_poly.pdbx_seq_one_letter_code
_entity_poly.pdbx_strand_id
1 'polypeptide(L)'
;MKQERSSDEWSNNVHSGTRYYAPVILTALLLSFILVCSGCTEENPTTATVTPQAVRYTISQSISDEAQKNTISFDALAFLTGSVGSQSFLPPGKVADYSGFQYLRDNDPTNLGHNTDFVTIIAFNVLNILNSSQINMYVAAAQKQIDDINDFAYMRFPLLQAFRRLKESDFPAGTSVLDNQAVEQFTASLYNLDGKISYERAKLFGEVIASLSADQRIKLDALKNLNGAGNWNRTLQDPLRDLHLNKDVNVAVMTYASEMYSWYAGSVISDVYFCPERHGTYFGSFYLKDWPAMGNPNYTINEQLTASAGTDFLSVLSADQSAKIDLLLNNQRAALNEMVQTREPISSELRKLMNGSQPDSLLIISLSEKYGELDGRISYLYATVFTEIFNTLTTGQKDRLSSLVQNLGYQQPAGAFLYSQPITMPVINSGFQFFR
;
A
#
# COMPACT_ATOMS: atom_id res chain seq x y z
N MET A 1 -40.87 2.33 13.13
CA MET A 1 -40.78 1.08 13.91
C MET A 1 -39.37 0.55 13.79
N LYS A 2 -38.58 0.67 14.86
CA LYS A 2 -37.23 0.12 14.96
C LYS A 2 -37.34 -1.39 15.09
N GLN A 3 -36.56 -2.14 14.32
CA GLN A 3 -36.38 -3.57 14.52
C GLN A 3 -34.88 -3.81 14.64
N GLU A 4 -34.46 -4.03 15.88
CA GLU A 4 -33.14 -4.50 16.27
C GLU A 4 -32.91 -5.91 15.71
N ARG A 5 -31.73 -6.17 15.15
CA ARG A 5 -31.21 -7.53 14.97
C ARG A 5 -29.88 -7.62 15.68
N SER A 6 -29.84 -8.55 16.62
CA SER A 6 -28.72 -8.87 17.50
C SER A 6 -27.56 -9.49 16.74
N SER A 7 -26.36 -9.08 17.14
CA SER A 7 -25.07 -9.66 16.81
C SER A 7 -24.83 -10.88 17.70
N ASP A 8 -25.08 -12.09 17.19
CA ASP A 8 -24.63 -13.34 17.82
C ASP A 8 -24.73 -14.46 16.77
N GLU A 9 -23.72 -14.66 15.91
CA GLU A 9 -23.62 -15.90 15.13
C GLU A 9 -22.28 -16.12 14.40
N TRP A 10 -21.12 -15.96 15.07
CA TRP A 10 -19.85 -16.46 14.51
C TRP A 10 -18.97 -17.10 15.60
N SER A 11 -19.42 -18.21 16.15
CA SER A 11 -18.56 -19.15 16.87
C SER A 11 -19.17 -20.55 16.88
N ASN A 12 -18.52 -21.50 16.20
CA ASN A 12 -18.35 -22.92 16.57
C ASN A 12 -18.26 -23.81 15.33
N ASN A 13 -17.07 -24.38 15.09
CA ASN A 13 -16.95 -25.80 14.79
C ASN A 13 -15.50 -26.26 14.93
N VAL A 14 -15.22 -26.89 16.08
CA VAL A 14 -14.05 -27.73 16.32
C VAL A 14 -14.52 -29.17 16.14
N HIS A 15 -13.88 -29.94 15.26
CA HIS A 15 -14.01 -31.40 15.24
C HIS A 15 -12.63 -32.05 15.36
N SER A 16 -12.52 -32.82 16.44
CA SER A 16 -11.44 -33.72 16.82
C SER A 16 -11.41 -34.98 15.95
N GLY A 17 -10.20 -35.47 15.64
CA GLY A 17 -10.00 -36.79 15.02
C GLY A 17 -8.55 -37.26 15.07
N THR A 18 -8.23 -38.05 16.09
CA THR A 18 -6.96 -38.74 16.41
C THR A 18 -6.45 -39.78 15.38
N ARG A 19 -5.15 -40.14 15.57
CA ARG A 19 -4.42 -41.43 15.33
C ARG A 19 -3.31 -41.31 14.24
N TYR A 20 -2.10 -41.90 14.29
CA TYR A 20 -1.45 -43.00 15.02
C TYR A 20 0.09 -42.74 15.13
N TYR A 21 0.73 -43.31 16.16
CA TYR A 21 2.20 -43.43 16.31
C TYR A 21 2.76 -44.69 15.60
N ALA A 22 3.99 -44.62 15.08
CA ALA A 22 4.94 -45.75 15.06
C ALA A 22 6.40 -45.26 14.94
N PRO A 23 7.37 -45.87 15.66
CA PRO A 23 8.77 -45.44 15.71
C PRO A 23 9.69 -46.29 14.80
N VAL A 24 10.86 -45.75 14.43
CA VAL A 24 11.99 -46.55 13.92
C VAL A 24 13.25 -46.16 14.69
N ILE A 25 13.94 -47.19 15.17
CA ILE A 25 15.11 -47.20 16.06
C ILE A 25 16.32 -47.78 15.29
N LEU A 26 17.53 -47.31 15.67
CA LEU A 26 18.89 -47.85 15.44
C LEU A 26 19.43 -47.80 13.99
N THR A 27 20.71 -47.49 13.72
CA THR A 27 21.90 -48.06 14.37
C THR A 27 23.15 -47.20 14.12
N ALA A 28 24.05 -47.19 15.11
CA ALA A 28 25.40 -46.61 15.06
C ALA A 28 26.39 -47.47 14.26
N LEU A 29 27.43 -46.84 13.71
CA LEU A 29 28.69 -47.51 13.38
C LEU A 29 29.87 -46.56 13.59
N LEU A 30 30.68 -46.92 14.59
CA LEU A 30 32.02 -46.43 14.87
C LEU A 30 33.01 -47.15 13.95
N LEU A 31 33.99 -46.43 13.38
CA LEU A 31 35.35 -46.98 13.24
C LEU A 31 36.42 -45.87 13.10
N SER A 32 37.35 -46.01 14.03
CA SER A 32 38.59 -45.34 14.42
C SER A 32 39.72 -45.08 13.38
N PHE A 33 40.44 -43.98 13.66
CA PHE A 33 41.90 -43.70 13.61
C PHE A 33 42.73 -43.87 12.31
N ILE A 34 43.49 -42.81 11.95
CA ILE A 34 44.98 -42.72 12.03
C ILE A 34 45.44 -41.28 11.67
N LEU A 35 46.38 -40.75 12.47
CA LEU A 35 47.19 -39.54 12.24
C LEU A 35 48.34 -39.85 11.25
N VAL A 36 48.74 -38.91 10.37
CA VAL A 36 50.14 -38.44 10.14
C VAL A 36 50.12 -37.22 9.20
N CYS A 37 50.93 -36.22 9.55
CA CYS A 37 51.14 -34.93 8.88
C CYS A 37 51.91 -34.97 7.55
N SER A 38 51.72 -33.91 6.76
CA SER A 38 52.70 -33.12 5.98
C SER A 38 52.46 -33.09 4.47
N GLY A 39 52.21 -31.89 3.95
CA GLY A 39 52.27 -31.60 2.51
C GLY A 39 51.49 -30.34 2.16
N CYS A 40 52.19 -29.21 2.07
CA CYS A 40 51.65 -27.95 1.55
C CYS A 40 51.14 -28.16 0.12
N THR A 41 49.88 -27.84 -0.13
CA THR A 41 49.34 -27.61 -1.47
C THR A 41 48.30 -26.51 -1.39
N GLU A 42 48.42 -25.55 -2.30
CA GLU A 42 47.63 -24.33 -2.46
C GLU A 42 46.12 -24.58 -2.34
N GLU A 43 45.47 -23.89 -1.40
CA GLU A 43 44.01 -23.81 -1.35
C GLU A 43 43.52 -23.01 -2.57
N ASN A 44 42.93 -23.71 -3.52
CA ASN A 44 41.98 -23.12 -4.46
C ASN A 44 40.91 -22.37 -3.66
N PRO A 45 40.59 -21.10 -3.96
CA PRO A 45 39.52 -20.39 -3.28
C PRO A 45 38.23 -21.16 -3.55
N THR A 46 37.72 -21.77 -2.48
CA THR A 46 36.41 -22.41 -2.45
C THR A 46 35.43 -21.34 -2.91
N THR A 47 34.76 -21.62 -4.02
CA THR A 47 33.70 -20.77 -4.56
C THR A 47 32.62 -20.73 -3.50
N ALA A 48 32.64 -19.67 -2.68
CA ALA A 48 31.55 -19.36 -1.78
C ALA A 48 30.30 -19.34 -2.66
N THR A 49 29.39 -20.29 -2.40
CA THR A 49 28.07 -20.30 -2.99
C THR A 49 27.42 -19.02 -2.49
N VAL A 50 27.47 -17.97 -3.31
CA VAL A 50 26.73 -16.75 -3.07
C VAL A 50 25.28 -17.18 -3.16
N THR A 51 24.67 -17.45 -2.00
CA THR A 51 23.22 -17.51 -1.88
C THR A 51 22.68 -16.29 -2.60
N PRO A 52 21.80 -16.41 -3.61
CA PRO A 52 21.25 -15.25 -4.28
C PRO A 52 20.69 -14.32 -3.21
N GLN A 53 21.29 -13.15 -3.08
CA GLN A 53 20.80 -12.13 -2.17
C GLN A 53 19.35 -11.90 -2.56
N ALA A 54 18.42 -12.12 -1.62
CA ALA A 54 16.99 -11.89 -1.86
C ALA A 54 16.86 -10.51 -2.51
N VAL A 55 16.25 -10.46 -3.69
CA VAL A 55 16.14 -9.23 -4.48
C VAL A 55 15.36 -8.23 -3.64
N ARG A 56 16.04 -7.17 -3.22
CA ARG A 56 15.46 -6.11 -2.40
C ARG A 56 14.77 -5.12 -3.33
N TYR A 57 13.48 -4.88 -3.14
CA TYR A 57 12.77 -3.81 -3.84
C TYR A 57 13.37 -2.45 -3.51
N THR A 58 13.64 -1.67 -4.55
CA THR A 58 14.25 -0.35 -4.45
C THR A 58 13.40 0.72 -5.10
N ILE A 59 13.65 1.99 -4.74
CA ILE A 59 12.98 3.10 -5.41
C ILE A 59 13.36 3.16 -6.90
N SER A 60 14.63 2.88 -7.24
CA SER A 60 15.12 2.83 -8.64
C SER A 60 14.39 1.78 -9.47
N GLN A 61 14.13 0.59 -8.89
CA GLN A 61 13.31 -0.42 -9.54
C GLN A 61 11.87 0.06 -9.69
N SER A 62 11.31 0.70 -8.65
CA SER A 62 9.90 1.10 -8.62
C SER A 62 9.58 2.16 -9.67
N ILE A 63 10.53 3.05 -9.97
CA ILE A 63 10.39 4.09 -11.01
C ILE A 63 10.97 3.66 -12.38
N SER A 64 11.43 2.42 -12.52
CA SER A 64 11.97 1.92 -13.77
C SER A 64 10.91 1.85 -14.87
N ASP A 65 11.35 1.93 -16.12
CA ASP A 65 10.45 1.89 -17.29
C ASP A 65 9.57 0.64 -17.31
N GLU A 66 10.12 -0.53 -16.98
CA GLU A 66 9.36 -1.78 -16.94
C GLU A 66 8.31 -1.78 -15.84
N ALA A 67 8.69 -1.41 -14.60
CA ALA A 67 7.75 -1.36 -13.48
C ALA A 67 6.62 -0.36 -13.73
N GLN A 68 6.96 0.83 -14.25
CA GLN A 68 5.99 1.87 -14.55
C GLN A 68 5.11 1.52 -15.74
N LYS A 69 5.66 0.97 -16.83
CA LYS A 69 4.86 0.53 -17.99
C LYS A 69 3.81 -0.51 -17.59
N ASN A 70 4.21 -1.49 -16.79
CA ASN A 70 3.30 -2.52 -16.28
C ASN A 70 2.22 -1.93 -15.37
N THR A 71 2.60 -1.02 -14.48
CA THR A 71 1.67 -0.34 -13.56
C THR A 71 0.65 0.52 -14.30
N ILE A 72 1.11 1.40 -15.21
CA ILE A 72 0.25 2.21 -16.08
C ILE A 72 -0.74 1.32 -16.84
N SER A 73 -0.25 0.22 -17.40
CA SER A 73 -1.06 -0.71 -18.18
C SER A 73 -2.12 -1.41 -17.32
N PHE A 74 -1.78 -1.75 -16.08
CA PHE A 74 -2.72 -2.31 -15.13
C PHE A 74 -3.78 -1.30 -14.66
N ASP A 75 -3.37 -0.05 -14.41
CA ASP A 75 -4.30 1.06 -14.13
C ASP A 75 -5.25 1.31 -15.31
N ALA A 76 -4.75 1.26 -16.54
CA ALA A 76 -5.56 1.37 -17.75
C ALA A 76 -6.60 0.23 -17.80
N LEU A 77 -6.18 -1.02 -17.61
CA LEU A 77 -7.09 -2.17 -17.58
C LEU A 77 -8.23 -1.96 -16.57
N ALA A 78 -7.89 -1.56 -15.34
CA ALA A 78 -8.85 -1.34 -14.27
C ALA A 78 -9.79 -0.16 -14.56
N PHE A 79 -9.27 0.95 -15.09
CA PHE A 79 -10.07 2.14 -15.37
C PHE A 79 -11.06 1.91 -16.50
N LEU A 80 -10.59 1.28 -17.60
CA LEU A 80 -11.37 1.08 -18.82
C LEU A 80 -12.53 0.11 -18.63
N THR A 81 -12.37 -0.86 -17.73
CA THR A 81 -13.36 -1.91 -17.45
C THR A 81 -14.15 -1.69 -16.16
N GLY A 82 -13.67 -0.82 -15.27
CA GLY A 82 -14.28 -0.57 -13.97
C GLY A 82 -15.33 0.53 -13.94
N SER A 83 -15.68 0.94 -12.73
CA SER A 83 -16.65 1.99 -12.41
C SER A 83 -16.11 2.98 -11.36
N VAL A 84 -16.83 4.09 -11.13
CA VAL A 84 -16.50 5.03 -10.04
C VAL A 84 -16.43 4.32 -8.68
N GLY A 85 -17.29 3.31 -8.46
CA GLY A 85 -17.26 2.47 -7.27
C GLY A 85 -15.91 1.81 -7.09
N SER A 86 -15.39 1.10 -8.10
CA SER A 86 -14.08 0.43 -7.99
C SER A 86 -12.92 1.43 -7.95
N GLN A 87 -13.06 2.59 -8.58
CA GLN A 87 -12.06 3.68 -8.51
C GLN A 87 -11.93 4.29 -7.10
N SER A 88 -13.01 4.24 -6.30
CA SER A 88 -13.00 4.80 -4.94
C SER A 88 -12.26 3.93 -3.92
N PHE A 89 -12.04 2.65 -4.22
CA PHE A 89 -11.32 1.74 -3.34
C PHE A 89 -9.87 2.21 -3.11
N LEU A 90 -9.48 2.29 -1.84
CA LEU A 90 -8.12 2.61 -1.43
C LEU A 90 -7.75 1.72 -0.24
N PRO A 91 -6.63 0.98 -0.28
CA PRO A 91 -6.22 0.17 0.86
C PRO A 91 -6.00 1.04 2.11
N PRO A 92 -6.33 0.54 3.32
CA PRO A 92 -5.97 1.21 4.56
C PRO A 92 -4.45 1.47 4.63
N GLY A 93 -4.05 2.59 5.23
CA GLY A 93 -2.64 2.98 5.36
C GLY A 93 -2.04 3.67 4.13
N LYS A 94 -2.83 3.99 3.09
CA LYS A 94 -2.34 4.79 1.95
C LYS A 94 -2.27 6.29 2.24
N VAL A 95 -2.88 6.78 3.31
CA VAL A 95 -2.76 8.19 3.75
C VAL A 95 -1.61 8.33 4.74
N ALA A 96 -0.83 9.41 4.59
CA ALA A 96 0.33 9.75 5.41
C ALA A 96 1.42 8.66 5.43
N ASP A 97 1.75 8.17 4.23
CA ASP A 97 2.72 7.11 3.98
C ASP A 97 4.14 7.66 3.87
N TYR A 98 4.72 8.13 4.99
CA TYR A 98 6.12 8.57 5.10
C TYR A 98 6.88 7.86 6.22
N SER A 99 6.40 6.68 6.62
CA SER A 99 6.89 5.87 7.74
C SER A 99 7.61 4.59 7.32
N GLY A 100 7.81 4.39 6.01
CA GLY A 100 8.52 3.26 5.45
C GLY A 100 7.80 1.92 5.55
N PHE A 101 6.49 1.94 5.80
CA PHE A 101 5.71 0.71 5.93
C PHE A 101 5.63 -0.08 4.62
N GLN A 102 5.45 0.60 3.49
CA GLN A 102 5.49 -0.04 2.17
C GLN A 102 6.85 -0.71 1.90
N TYR A 103 7.94 -0.11 2.37
CA TYR A 103 9.28 -0.69 2.25
C TYR A 103 9.44 -1.95 3.10
N LEU A 104 8.97 -1.90 4.35
CA LEU A 104 8.95 -3.06 5.25
C LEU A 104 8.13 -4.20 4.66
N ARG A 105 6.98 -3.88 4.05
CA ARG A 105 6.10 -4.83 3.39
C ARG A 105 6.79 -5.54 2.23
N ASP A 106 7.23 -4.78 1.23
CA ASP A 106 7.74 -5.38 -0.01
C ASP A 106 9.09 -6.08 0.21
N ASN A 107 9.87 -5.65 1.21
CA ASN A 107 11.17 -6.23 1.54
C ASN A 107 11.14 -7.19 2.74
N ASP A 108 9.96 -7.69 3.12
CA ASP A 108 9.86 -8.70 4.17
C ASP A 108 10.54 -10.00 3.70
N PRO A 109 11.63 -10.45 4.35
CA PRO A 109 12.40 -11.61 3.88
C PRO A 109 11.65 -12.96 4.03
N THR A 110 10.48 -12.95 4.67
CA THR A 110 9.60 -14.12 4.76
C THR A 110 8.51 -14.12 3.68
N ASN A 111 8.50 -13.13 2.79
CA ASN A 111 7.49 -12.89 1.76
C ASN A 111 6.06 -12.80 2.33
N LEU A 112 5.92 -12.39 3.59
CA LEU A 112 4.62 -12.23 4.25
C LEU A 112 3.98 -10.86 3.95
N GLY A 113 4.74 -9.92 3.35
CA GLY A 113 4.28 -8.55 3.08
C GLY A 113 2.92 -8.46 2.37
N HIS A 114 2.66 -9.39 1.44
CA HIS A 114 1.45 -9.41 0.61
C HIS A 114 0.33 -10.31 1.18
N ASN A 115 0.49 -10.79 2.41
CA ASN A 115 -0.53 -11.53 3.14
C ASN A 115 -1.47 -10.59 3.89
N THR A 116 -2.75 -10.99 3.99
CA THR A 116 -3.80 -10.21 4.66
C THR A 116 -3.56 -9.99 6.16
N ASP A 117 -2.75 -10.84 6.82
CA ASP A 117 -2.43 -10.71 8.25
C ASP A 117 -1.23 -9.80 8.55
N PHE A 118 -0.49 -9.32 7.54
CA PHE A 118 0.80 -8.65 7.76
C PHE A 118 0.72 -7.45 8.71
N VAL A 119 -0.26 -6.57 8.50
CA VAL A 119 -0.51 -5.40 9.37
C VAL A 119 -0.87 -5.85 10.78
N THR A 120 -1.77 -6.83 10.91
CA THR A 120 -2.24 -7.37 12.19
C THR A 120 -1.10 -7.95 13.01
N ILE A 121 -0.23 -8.75 12.37
CA ILE A 121 0.93 -9.37 13.03
C ILE A 121 1.86 -8.29 13.58
N ILE A 122 2.18 -7.27 12.78
CA ILE A 122 3.08 -6.20 13.23
C ILE A 122 2.42 -5.42 14.36
N ALA A 123 1.19 -4.95 14.16
CA ALA A 123 0.48 -4.13 15.13
C ALA A 123 0.29 -4.86 16.47
N PHE A 124 -0.10 -6.14 16.48
CA PHE A 124 -0.26 -6.90 17.73
C PHE A 124 1.07 -7.08 18.47
N ASN A 125 2.17 -7.36 17.76
CA ASN A 125 3.48 -7.47 18.40
C ASN A 125 3.91 -6.13 19.02
N VAL A 126 3.70 -5.01 18.33
CA VAL A 126 4.00 -3.67 18.85
C VAL A 126 3.11 -3.32 20.04
N LEU A 127 1.79 -3.46 19.91
CA LEU A 127 0.83 -3.08 20.95
C LEU A 127 0.99 -3.92 22.22
N ASN A 128 1.40 -5.19 22.13
CA ASN A 128 1.72 -6.02 23.30
C ASN A 128 3.05 -5.64 23.99
N ILE A 129 3.90 -4.82 23.35
CA ILE A 129 5.10 -4.23 23.97
C ILE A 129 4.73 -2.93 24.70
N LEU A 130 3.78 -2.16 24.15
CA LEU A 130 3.34 -0.89 24.72
C LEU A 130 2.55 -1.08 26.02
N ASN A 131 2.61 -0.08 26.89
CA ASN A 131 1.77 -0.02 28.09
C ASN A 131 0.45 0.71 27.79
N SER A 132 -0.51 0.64 28.72
CA SER A 132 -1.83 1.26 28.55
C SER A 132 -1.78 2.77 28.32
N SER A 133 -0.79 3.49 28.89
CA SER A 133 -0.65 4.92 28.65
C SER A 133 -0.26 5.22 27.19
N GLN A 134 0.67 4.44 26.64
CA GLN A 134 1.11 4.57 25.24
C GLN A 134 0.00 4.16 24.25
N ILE A 135 -0.74 3.09 24.56
CA ILE A 135 -1.91 2.70 23.75
C ILE A 135 -2.97 3.80 23.77
N ASN A 136 -3.23 4.42 24.93
CA ASN A 136 -4.17 5.53 25.04
C ASN A 136 -3.73 6.76 24.23
N MET A 137 -2.43 6.99 24.04
CA MET A 137 -1.95 8.05 23.12
C MET A 137 -2.39 7.76 21.68
N TYR A 138 -2.27 6.51 21.21
CA TYR A 138 -2.75 6.12 19.89
C TYR A 138 -4.27 6.25 19.77
N VAL A 139 -5.03 5.82 20.78
CA VAL A 139 -6.50 5.94 20.77
C VAL A 139 -6.92 7.41 20.69
N ALA A 140 -6.33 8.28 21.51
CA ALA A 140 -6.65 9.70 21.50
C ALA A 140 -6.30 10.37 20.17
N ALA A 141 -5.13 10.04 19.59
CA ALA A 141 -4.74 10.55 18.29
C ALA A 141 -5.67 10.05 17.16
N ALA A 142 -6.07 8.77 17.21
CA ALA A 142 -6.97 8.18 16.23
C ALA A 142 -8.35 8.86 16.27
N GLN A 143 -8.88 9.09 17.47
CA GLN A 143 -10.14 9.84 17.66
C GLN A 143 -10.06 11.27 17.12
N LYS A 144 -8.89 11.92 17.23
CA LYS A 144 -8.68 13.27 16.70
C LYS A 144 -8.53 13.31 15.18
N GLN A 145 -7.87 12.32 14.58
CA GLN A 145 -7.51 12.34 13.17
C GLN A 145 -8.55 11.67 12.25
N ILE A 146 -9.52 10.93 12.79
CA ILE A 146 -10.36 10.08 11.92
C ILE A 146 -11.19 10.87 10.91
N ASP A 147 -11.64 12.07 11.28
CA ASP A 147 -12.37 12.96 10.38
C ASP A 147 -11.46 13.42 9.23
N ASP A 148 -10.24 13.88 9.51
CA ASP A 148 -9.25 14.26 8.49
C ASP A 148 -8.88 13.09 7.56
N ILE A 149 -8.73 11.89 8.12
CA ILE A 149 -8.46 10.65 7.36
C ILE A 149 -9.63 10.34 6.42
N ASN A 150 -10.86 10.40 6.92
CA ASN A 150 -12.06 10.17 6.12
C ASN A 150 -12.27 11.26 5.06
N ASP A 151 -12.02 12.52 5.42
CA ASP A 151 -12.11 13.67 4.52
C ASP A 151 -11.16 13.51 3.33
N PHE A 152 -9.92 13.05 3.53
CA PHE A 152 -9.02 12.75 2.43
C PHE A 152 -9.65 11.77 1.43
N ALA A 153 -10.26 10.69 1.91
CA ALA A 153 -10.88 9.70 1.03
C ALA A 153 -12.11 10.27 0.31
N TYR A 154 -12.97 11.04 0.99
CA TYR A 154 -14.13 11.68 0.38
C TYR A 154 -13.77 12.78 -0.63
N MET A 155 -12.72 13.55 -0.35
CA MET A 155 -12.22 14.59 -1.24
C MET A 155 -11.78 14.04 -2.59
N ARG A 156 -11.47 12.74 -2.73
CA ARG A 156 -11.09 12.17 -4.04
C ARG A 156 -12.26 12.06 -5.02
N PHE A 157 -13.49 11.89 -4.52
CA PHE A 157 -14.66 11.54 -5.35
C PHE A 157 -14.93 12.49 -6.53
N PRO A 158 -14.87 13.83 -6.39
CA PRO A 158 -15.05 14.73 -7.53
C PRO A 158 -14.08 14.46 -8.69
N LEU A 159 -12.83 14.12 -8.38
CA LEU A 159 -11.82 13.81 -9.39
C LEU A 159 -12.04 12.43 -10.02
N LEU A 160 -12.44 11.42 -9.24
CA LEU A 160 -12.86 10.10 -9.76
C LEU A 160 -13.98 10.25 -10.79
N GLN A 161 -14.97 11.07 -10.46
CA GLN A 161 -16.12 11.36 -11.33
C GLN A 161 -15.70 12.13 -12.58
N ALA A 162 -14.80 13.10 -12.46
CA ALA A 162 -14.29 13.86 -13.61
C ALA A 162 -13.55 12.95 -14.60
N PHE A 163 -12.68 12.06 -14.13
CA PHE A 163 -12.01 11.10 -15.01
C PHE A 163 -13.00 10.15 -15.69
N ARG A 164 -14.03 9.68 -14.97
CA ARG A 164 -15.09 8.86 -15.56
C ARG A 164 -15.84 9.60 -16.67
N ARG A 165 -16.21 10.86 -16.43
CA ARG A 165 -16.86 11.73 -17.41
C ARG A 165 -16.01 11.98 -18.64
N LEU A 166 -14.70 12.19 -18.47
CA LEU A 166 -13.77 12.33 -19.58
C LEU A 166 -13.83 11.09 -20.49
N LYS A 167 -13.73 9.89 -19.90
CA LYS A 167 -13.84 8.62 -20.64
C LYS A 167 -15.18 8.45 -21.35
N GLU A 168 -16.27 8.93 -20.75
CA GLU A 168 -17.64 8.77 -21.25
C GLU A 168 -18.09 9.90 -22.18
N SER A 169 -17.23 10.90 -22.42
CA SER A 169 -17.54 12.12 -23.17
C SER A 169 -18.75 12.89 -22.59
N ASP A 170 -18.91 12.86 -21.26
CA ASP A 170 -19.99 13.51 -20.52
C ASP A 170 -19.52 14.85 -19.94
N PHE A 171 -19.46 15.87 -20.80
CA PHE A 171 -18.88 17.17 -20.52
C PHE A 171 -19.92 18.23 -20.12
N PRO A 172 -19.54 19.22 -19.28
CA PRO A 172 -20.29 20.47 -19.17
C PRO A 172 -20.44 21.16 -20.54
N ALA A 173 -21.56 21.87 -20.73
CA ALA A 173 -21.80 22.65 -21.94
C ALA A 173 -20.66 23.64 -22.21
N GLY A 174 -20.12 23.60 -23.43
CA GLY A 174 -19.04 24.50 -23.86
C GLY A 174 -17.63 24.04 -23.50
N THR A 175 -17.46 22.89 -22.86
CA THR A 175 -16.15 22.30 -22.51
C THR A 175 -15.95 20.98 -23.26
N SER A 176 -14.69 20.57 -23.43
CA SER A 176 -14.39 19.30 -24.12
C SER A 176 -13.11 18.61 -23.64
N VAL A 177 -12.34 19.25 -22.77
CA VAL A 177 -11.07 18.71 -22.28
C VAL A 177 -10.97 18.87 -20.77
N LEU A 178 -10.20 17.98 -20.16
CA LEU A 178 -9.80 18.09 -18.77
C LEU A 178 -8.83 19.29 -18.61
N ASP A 179 -9.00 20.07 -17.56
CA ASP A 179 -8.10 21.16 -17.20
C ASP A 179 -7.00 20.62 -16.29
N ASN A 180 -5.79 20.48 -16.85
CA ASN A 180 -4.62 20.04 -16.10
C ASN A 180 -4.35 20.90 -14.86
N GLN A 181 -4.49 22.22 -14.97
CA GLN A 181 -4.22 23.12 -13.85
C GLN A 181 -5.23 22.91 -12.71
N ALA A 182 -6.51 22.73 -13.05
CA ALA A 182 -7.54 22.45 -12.06
C ALA A 182 -7.30 21.12 -11.34
N VAL A 183 -6.84 20.09 -12.06
CA VAL A 183 -6.48 18.80 -11.47
C VAL A 183 -5.28 18.94 -10.52
N GLU A 184 -4.19 19.57 -10.98
CA GLU A 184 -2.97 19.78 -10.18
C GLU A 184 -3.25 20.59 -8.90
N GLN A 185 -4.04 21.66 -8.98
CA GLN A 185 -4.40 22.50 -7.83
C GLN A 185 -5.26 21.75 -6.81
N PHE A 186 -6.18 20.92 -7.29
CA PHE A 186 -7.04 20.13 -6.44
C PHE A 186 -6.26 19.05 -5.69
N THR A 187 -5.40 18.32 -6.38
CA THR A 187 -4.56 17.30 -5.73
C THR A 187 -3.52 17.93 -4.82
N ALA A 188 -2.98 19.11 -5.13
CA ALA A 188 -2.14 19.84 -4.18
C ALA A 188 -2.88 20.13 -2.86
N SER A 189 -4.15 20.56 -2.94
CA SER A 189 -5.00 20.78 -1.76
C SER A 189 -5.29 19.49 -0.98
N LEU A 190 -5.49 18.38 -1.69
CA LEU A 190 -5.66 17.06 -1.08
C LEU A 190 -4.40 16.62 -0.31
N TYR A 191 -3.21 16.83 -0.87
CA TYR A 191 -1.97 16.46 -0.19
C TYR A 191 -1.48 17.49 0.84
N ASN A 192 -2.03 18.71 0.86
CA ASN A 192 -1.90 19.59 2.03
C ASN A 192 -2.46 18.89 3.28
N LEU A 193 -3.64 18.28 3.15
CA LEU A 193 -4.27 17.49 4.22
C LEU A 193 -3.43 16.26 4.56
N ASP A 194 -2.96 15.51 3.55
CA ASP A 194 -2.04 14.37 3.77
C ASP A 194 -0.78 14.77 4.54
N GLY A 195 -0.17 15.90 4.20
CA GLY A 195 0.99 16.46 4.90
C GLY A 195 0.71 16.82 6.37
N LYS A 196 -0.47 17.39 6.65
CA LYS A 196 -0.92 17.66 8.04
C LYS A 196 -1.09 16.37 8.83
N ILE A 197 -1.77 15.38 8.26
CA ILE A 197 -1.96 14.06 8.89
C ILE A 197 -0.59 13.41 9.15
N SER A 198 0.31 13.48 8.17
CA SER A 198 1.68 12.94 8.26
C SER A 198 2.48 13.58 9.40
N TYR A 199 2.42 14.89 9.52
CA TYR A 199 3.10 15.62 10.59
C TYR A 199 2.56 15.23 11.98
N GLU A 200 1.23 15.26 12.17
CA GLU A 200 0.61 14.90 13.45
C GLU A 200 0.88 13.42 13.80
N ARG A 201 0.89 12.53 12.82
CA ARG A 201 1.22 11.11 13.01
C ARG A 201 2.69 10.90 13.40
N ALA A 202 3.63 11.57 12.73
CA ALA A 202 5.04 11.48 13.11
C ALA A 202 5.30 12.06 14.51
N LYS A 203 4.55 13.10 14.91
CA LYS A 203 4.62 13.65 16.26
C LYS A 203 4.17 12.61 17.30
N LEU A 204 3.03 11.97 17.07
CA LEU A 204 2.55 10.86 17.89
C LEU A 204 3.60 9.75 18.01
N PHE A 205 4.21 9.35 16.89
CA PHE A 205 5.24 8.31 16.88
C PHE A 205 6.46 8.73 17.70
N GLY A 206 6.94 9.96 17.52
CA GLY A 206 8.06 10.52 18.29
C GLY A 206 7.77 10.55 19.78
N GLU A 207 6.57 10.97 20.20
CA GLU A 207 6.14 10.99 21.60
C GLU A 207 6.09 9.58 22.21
N VAL A 208 5.51 8.59 21.49
CA VAL A 208 5.47 7.20 21.96
C VAL A 208 6.89 6.64 22.05
N ILE A 209 7.73 6.82 21.02
CA ILE A 209 9.13 6.36 21.01
C ILE A 209 9.91 7.00 22.16
N ALA A 210 9.75 8.29 22.42
CA ALA A 210 10.43 8.98 23.52
C ALA A 210 10.01 8.41 24.90
N SER A 211 8.75 7.99 25.03
CA SER A 211 8.21 7.41 26.28
C SER A 211 8.59 5.94 26.53
N LEU A 212 9.21 5.25 25.57
CA LEU A 212 9.56 3.83 25.72
C LEU A 212 10.57 3.63 26.86
N SER A 213 10.24 2.71 27.76
CA SER A 213 11.20 2.19 28.75
C SER A 213 12.34 1.41 28.08
N ALA A 214 13.44 1.19 28.81
CA ALA A 214 14.56 0.39 28.32
C ALA A 214 14.13 -1.02 27.88
N ASP A 215 13.28 -1.69 28.67
CA ASP A 215 12.77 -3.03 28.35
C ASP A 215 11.91 -3.04 27.09
N GLN A 216 11.11 -2.00 26.85
CA GLN A 216 10.30 -1.89 25.64
C GLN A 216 11.16 -1.70 24.39
N ARG A 217 12.23 -0.88 24.48
CA ARG A 217 13.19 -0.71 23.38
C ARG A 217 13.87 -2.03 23.05
N ILE A 218 14.35 -2.77 24.06
CA ILE A 218 14.95 -4.10 23.88
C ILE A 218 13.98 -5.05 23.16
N LYS A 219 12.70 -5.05 23.52
CA LYS A 219 11.68 -5.88 22.86
C LYS A 219 11.42 -5.46 21.42
N LEU A 220 11.34 -4.16 21.12
CA LEU A 220 11.19 -3.67 19.74
C LEU A 220 12.43 -4.00 18.90
N ASP A 221 13.63 -3.82 19.43
CA ASP A 221 14.89 -4.15 18.75
C ASP A 221 14.99 -5.66 18.48
N ALA A 222 14.48 -6.50 19.39
CA ALA A 222 14.46 -7.95 19.22
C ALA A 222 13.61 -8.39 18.00
N LEU A 223 12.54 -7.66 17.65
CA LEU A 223 11.73 -7.97 16.47
C LEU A 223 12.53 -7.87 15.17
N LYS A 224 13.49 -6.95 15.08
CA LYS A 224 14.39 -6.82 13.93
C LYS A 224 15.28 -8.05 13.74
N ASN A 225 15.69 -8.67 14.85
CA ASN A 225 16.54 -9.86 14.85
C ASN A 225 15.81 -11.15 14.44
N LEU A 226 14.48 -11.11 14.35
CA LEU A 226 13.67 -12.25 13.88
C LEU A 226 13.68 -12.41 12.36
N ASN A 227 14.30 -11.47 11.62
CA ASN A 227 14.46 -11.55 10.17
C ASN A 227 13.12 -11.76 9.43
N GLY A 228 12.20 -10.81 9.60
CA GLY A 228 10.90 -10.75 8.90
C GLY A 228 9.69 -11.10 9.76
N ALA A 229 8.54 -10.54 9.39
CA ALA A 229 7.29 -10.62 10.13
C ALA A 229 6.72 -12.05 10.20
N GLY A 230 7.07 -12.92 9.25
CA GLY A 230 6.70 -14.34 9.27
C GLY A 230 7.28 -15.13 10.44
N ASN A 231 8.34 -14.62 11.08
CA ASN A 231 8.94 -15.23 12.26
C ASN A 231 8.45 -14.60 13.58
N TRP A 232 7.53 -13.63 13.51
CA TRP A 232 7.01 -12.96 14.71
C TRP A 232 5.91 -13.79 15.38
N ASN A 233 5.53 -13.41 16.60
CA ASN A 233 4.48 -14.14 17.31
C ASN A 233 3.11 -13.87 16.67
N ARG A 234 2.53 -14.91 16.05
CA ARG A 234 1.19 -14.87 15.40
C ARG A 234 0.05 -15.32 16.31
N THR A 235 0.36 -15.65 17.58
CA THR A 235 -0.62 -16.14 18.57
C THR A 235 -1.02 -15.10 19.61
N LEU A 236 -0.52 -13.86 19.46
CA LEU A 236 -0.88 -12.75 20.34
C LEU A 236 -2.37 -12.43 20.22
N GLN A 237 -2.98 -12.14 21.37
CA GLN A 237 -4.37 -11.65 21.41
C GLN A 237 -4.44 -10.18 21.01
N ASP A 238 -5.59 -9.77 20.49
CA ASP A 238 -5.90 -8.38 20.19
C ASP A 238 -5.88 -7.53 21.47
N PRO A 239 -4.88 -6.65 21.65
CA PRO A 239 -4.77 -5.82 22.86
C PRO A 239 -5.79 -4.68 22.91
N LEU A 240 -6.55 -4.46 21.84
CA LEU A 240 -7.59 -3.43 21.75
C LEU A 240 -8.99 -3.99 22.04
N ARG A 241 -9.14 -5.31 22.13
CA ARG A 241 -10.44 -6.00 22.21
C ARG A 241 -11.34 -5.46 23.33
N ASP A 242 -10.78 -5.28 24.52
CA ASP A 242 -11.53 -4.85 25.72
C ASP A 242 -11.80 -3.34 25.75
N LEU A 243 -11.24 -2.57 24.80
CA LEU A 243 -11.47 -1.13 24.71
C LEU A 243 -12.76 -0.78 23.94
N HIS A 244 -13.39 -1.75 23.26
CA HIS A 244 -14.63 -1.58 22.50
C HIS A 244 -14.62 -0.34 21.58
N LEU A 245 -13.48 -0.10 20.93
CA LEU A 245 -13.28 1.05 20.05
C LEU A 245 -14.23 0.98 18.85
N ASN A 246 -14.67 2.15 18.37
CA ASN A 246 -15.27 2.24 17.05
C ASN A 246 -14.29 1.65 16.01
N LYS A 247 -14.84 0.95 15.00
CA LYS A 247 -14.06 0.29 13.94
C LYS A 247 -12.99 1.19 13.33
N ASP A 248 -13.31 2.43 13.01
CA ASP A 248 -12.40 3.34 12.31
C ASP A 248 -11.24 3.77 13.21
N VAL A 249 -11.52 3.99 14.50
CA VAL A 249 -10.51 4.24 15.54
C VAL A 249 -9.62 3.01 15.73
N ASN A 250 -10.20 1.81 15.77
CA ASN A 250 -9.44 0.56 15.88
C ASN A 250 -8.47 0.39 14.70
N VAL A 251 -8.95 0.58 13.47
CA VAL A 251 -8.12 0.52 12.26
C VAL A 251 -6.98 1.55 12.33
N ALA A 252 -7.27 2.80 12.70
CA ALA A 252 -6.25 3.84 12.83
C ALA A 252 -5.17 3.47 13.87
N VAL A 253 -5.55 2.95 15.05
CA VAL A 253 -4.58 2.49 16.07
C VAL A 253 -3.70 1.36 15.55
N MET A 254 -4.28 0.38 14.85
CA MET A 254 -3.53 -0.72 14.23
C MET A 254 -2.52 -0.19 13.20
N THR A 255 -2.95 0.74 12.34
CA THR A 255 -2.09 1.43 11.36
C THR A 255 -0.96 2.17 12.06
N TYR A 256 -1.25 2.96 13.10
CA TYR A 256 -0.24 3.70 13.86
C TYR A 256 0.81 2.80 14.48
N ALA A 257 0.39 1.69 15.11
CA ALA A 257 1.31 0.74 15.71
C ALA A 257 2.23 0.09 14.65
N SER A 258 1.66 -0.33 13.51
CA SER A 258 2.45 -0.96 12.45
C SER A 258 3.41 0.00 11.76
N GLU A 259 2.98 1.24 11.51
CA GLU A 259 3.78 2.27 10.87
C GLU A 259 4.84 2.87 11.80
N MET A 260 4.54 2.99 13.10
CA MET A 260 5.54 3.41 14.08
C MET A 260 6.71 2.43 14.10
N TYR A 261 6.44 1.12 14.06
CA TYR A 261 7.51 0.13 14.00
C TYR A 261 8.33 0.23 12.71
N SER A 262 7.69 0.33 11.54
CA SER A 262 8.46 0.48 10.28
C SER A 262 9.32 1.74 10.29
N TRP A 263 8.82 2.81 10.90
CA TRP A 263 9.57 4.05 11.04
C TRP A 263 10.75 3.91 12.01
N TYR A 264 10.51 3.30 13.18
CA TYR A 264 11.51 3.01 14.21
C TYR A 264 12.63 2.10 13.69
N ALA A 265 12.29 1.00 13.03
CA ALA A 265 13.25 0.02 12.52
C ALA A 265 13.92 0.45 11.19
N GLY A 266 13.31 1.40 10.49
CA GLY A 266 13.67 1.87 9.16
C GLY A 266 14.70 3.02 9.13
N SER A 267 14.71 3.72 8.01
CA SER A 267 15.60 4.83 7.69
C SER A 267 14.92 5.82 6.72
N VAL A 268 15.54 6.96 6.44
CA VAL A 268 15.04 7.86 5.38
C VAL A 268 14.87 7.12 4.04
N ILE A 269 15.77 6.19 3.71
CA ILE A 269 15.67 5.38 2.49
C ILE A 269 14.38 4.56 2.44
N SER A 270 13.96 3.97 3.57
CA SER A 270 12.70 3.22 3.62
C SER A 270 11.48 4.14 3.55
N ASP A 271 11.57 5.34 4.14
CA ASP A 271 10.47 6.30 4.17
C ASP A 271 10.22 6.95 2.80
N VAL A 272 11.29 7.15 2.02
CA VAL A 272 11.22 7.64 0.64
C VAL A 272 10.61 6.62 -0.31
N TYR A 273 10.80 5.33 -0.03
CA TYR A 273 10.30 4.26 -0.88
C TYR A 273 8.78 4.25 -1.00
N PHE A 274 8.31 3.97 -2.21
CA PHE A 274 6.93 3.64 -2.53
C PHE A 274 6.90 2.52 -3.56
N CYS A 275 5.82 1.72 -3.55
CA CYS A 275 5.59 0.74 -4.61
C CYS A 275 5.18 1.45 -5.93
N PRO A 276 5.39 0.82 -7.10
CA PRO A 276 5.07 1.43 -8.40
C PRO A 276 3.64 1.99 -8.50
N GLU A 277 2.66 1.34 -7.87
CA GLU A 277 1.23 1.68 -7.93
C GLU A 277 0.83 2.81 -6.97
N ARG A 278 1.80 3.47 -6.33
CA ARG A 278 1.52 4.51 -5.33
C ARG A 278 0.78 5.72 -5.92
N HIS A 279 1.08 6.09 -7.15
CA HIS A 279 0.55 7.28 -7.80
C HIS A 279 -0.64 6.91 -8.69
N GLY A 280 -1.47 7.90 -9.03
CA GLY A 280 -2.61 7.64 -9.91
C GLY A 280 -3.64 6.70 -9.29
N THR A 281 -3.86 6.75 -7.98
CA THR A 281 -4.78 5.82 -7.28
C THR A 281 -6.26 5.97 -7.65
N TYR A 282 -6.59 6.75 -8.69
CA TYR A 282 -7.93 7.12 -9.15
C TYR A 282 -8.53 6.15 -10.19
N PHE A 283 -7.80 5.09 -10.56
CA PHE A 283 -8.10 4.23 -11.70
C PHE A 283 -8.68 2.85 -11.34
N GLY A 284 -8.72 2.49 -10.06
CA GLY A 284 -9.37 1.27 -9.56
C GLY A 284 -8.53 -0.01 -9.62
N SER A 285 -7.23 0.10 -9.92
CA SER A 285 -6.29 -1.03 -9.91
C SER A 285 -6.18 -1.69 -8.54
N PHE A 286 -6.20 -0.90 -7.46
CA PHE A 286 -6.24 -1.46 -6.10
C PHE A 286 -7.51 -2.26 -5.83
N TYR A 287 -8.67 -1.86 -6.37
CA TYR A 287 -9.86 -2.70 -6.27
C TYR A 287 -9.64 -4.04 -6.98
N LEU A 288 -9.15 -4.00 -8.22
CA LEU A 288 -8.90 -5.19 -9.02
C LEU A 288 -7.87 -6.13 -8.36
N LYS A 289 -6.87 -5.58 -7.68
CA LYS A 289 -5.78 -6.32 -7.02
C LYS A 289 -6.17 -6.83 -5.63
N ASP A 290 -6.71 -5.95 -4.79
CA ASP A 290 -6.77 -6.17 -3.34
C ASP A 290 -8.17 -6.60 -2.88
N TRP A 291 -9.24 -6.26 -3.60
CA TRP A 291 -10.61 -6.66 -3.23
C TRP A 291 -10.76 -8.18 -3.06
N PRO A 292 -10.20 -9.05 -3.93
CA PRO A 292 -10.27 -10.51 -3.74
C PRO A 292 -9.61 -11.01 -2.45
N ALA A 293 -8.68 -10.23 -1.88
CA ALA A 293 -8.02 -10.53 -0.61
C ALA A 293 -8.83 -10.06 0.61
N MET A 294 -9.72 -9.09 0.44
CA MET A 294 -10.46 -8.49 1.56
C MET A 294 -11.35 -9.51 2.27
N GLY A 295 -11.14 -9.68 3.58
CA GLY A 295 -11.90 -10.63 4.39
C GLY A 295 -11.57 -12.11 4.14
N ASN A 296 -10.51 -12.39 3.38
CA ASN A 296 -10.04 -13.75 3.10
C ASN A 296 -8.77 -14.06 3.90
N PRO A 297 -8.90 -14.63 5.11
CA PRO A 297 -7.74 -14.99 5.92
C PRO A 297 -6.91 -16.05 5.19
N ASN A 298 -5.59 -15.90 5.21
CA ASN A 298 -4.62 -16.73 4.46
C ASN A 298 -4.55 -16.48 2.94
N TYR A 299 -5.24 -15.45 2.41
CA TYR A 299 -4.99 -15.02 1.05
C TYR A 299 -3.67 -14.24 0.97
N THR A 300 -2.83 -14.61 0.00
CA THR A 300 -1.62 -13.86 -0.36
C THR A 300 -1.78 -13.37 -1.78
N ILE A 301 -1.67 -12.05 -1.97
CA ILE A 301 -1.73 -11.45 -3.30
C ILE A 301 -0.49 -11.87 -4.08
N ASN A 302 -0.68 -12.33 -5.31
CA ASN A 302 0.41 -12.62 -6.23
C ASN A 302 1.18 -11.33 -6.56
N GLU A 303 2.45 -11.25 -6.17
CA GLU A 303 3.32 -10.08 -6.38
C GLU A 303 3.50 -9.73 -7.86
N GLN A 304 3.33 -10.72 -8.74
CA GLN A 304 3.47 -10.57 -10.19
C GLN A 304 2.16 -10.12 -10.86
N LEU A 305 1.05 -10.04 -10.13
CA LEU A 305 -0.27 -9.75 -10.68
C LEU A 305 -0.30 -8.42 -11.47
N THR A 306 0.26 -7.34 -10.90
CA THR A 306 0.34 -6.05 -11.58
C THR A 306 1.10 -6.17 -12.91
N ALA A 307 2.23 -6.88 -12.90
CA ALA A 307 3.07 -7.07 -14.09
C ALA A 307 2.40 -7.94 -15.16
N SER A 308 1.84 -9.08 -14.78
CA SER A 308 1.18 -9.99 -15.70
C SER A 308 -0.08 -9.36 -16.30
N ALA A 309 -0.93 -8.73 -15.47
CA ALA A 309 -2.14 -8.09 -15.95
C ALA A 309 -1.86 -6.87 -16.83
N GLY A 310 -0.79 -6.11 -16.53
CA GLY A 310 -0.31 -5.04 -17.41
C GLY A 310 0.17 -5.57 -18.77
N THR A 311 0.90 -6.68 -18.78
CA THR A 311 1.35 -7.34 -20.02
C THR A 311 0.17 -7.87 -20.82
N ASP A 312 -0.81 -8.50 -20.16
CA ASP A 312 -2.01 -9.01 -20.81
C ASP A 312 -2.84 -7.89 -21.44
N PHE A 313 -2.97 -6.75 -20.77
CA PHE A 313 -3.61 -5.55 -21.32
C PHE A 313 -2.91 -5.09 -22.61
N LEU A 314 -1.58 -4.93 -22.58
CA LEU A 314 -0.81 -4.50 -23.74
C LEU A 314 -0.97 -5.47 -24.93
N SER A 315 -1.11 -6.77 -24.68
CA SER A 315 -1.32 -7.79 -25.71
C SER A 315 -2.66 -7.67 -26.45
N VAL A 316 -3.62 -6.95 -25.87
CA VAL A 316 -4.94 -6.69 -26.47
C VAL A 316 -4.89 -5.45 -27.37
N LEU A 317 -3.96 -4.52 -27.14
CA LEU A 317 -3.87 -3.27 -27.86
C LEU A 317 -3.30 -3.43 -29.28
N SER A 318 -3.67 -2.52 -30.18
CA SER A 318 -2.94 -2.32 -31.44
C SER A 318 -1.59 -1.64 -31.18
N ALA A 319 -0.72 -1.63 -32.20
CA ALA A 319 0.56 -0.92 -32.12
C ALA A 319 0.37 0.58 -31.78
N ASP A 320 -0.59 1.25 -32.43
CA ASP A 320 -0.87 2.67 -32.20
C ASP A 320 -1.39 2.93 -30.78
N GLN A 321 -2.24 2.04 -30.26
CA GLN A 321 -2.75 2.14 -28.89
C GLN A 321 -1.62 1.90 -27.87
N SER A 322 -0.77 0.89 -28.09
CA SER A 322 0.38 0.61 -27.22
C SER A 322 1.39 1.76 -27.23
N ALA A 323 1.63 2.39 -28.38
CA ALA A 323 2.53 3.54 -28.49
C ALA A 323 2.09 4.73 -27.61
N LYS A 324 0.78 4.87 -27.33
CA LYS A 324 0.29 5.88 -26.39
C LYS A 324 0.72 5.60 -24.95
N ILE A 325 0.79 4.33 -24.54
CA ILE A 325 1.32 3.95 -23.21
C ILE A 325 2.82 4.24 -23.13
N ASP A 326 3.57 3.95 -24.19
CA ASP A 326 5.01 4.24 -24.24
C ASP A 326 5.29 5.76 -24.18
N LEU A 327 4.48 6.56 -24.86
CA LEU A 327 4.56 8.02 -24.78
C LEU A 327 4.19 8.53 -23.37
N LEU A 328 3.14 7.96 -22.76
CA LEU A 328 2.74 8.29 -21.39
C LEU A 328 3.86 8.05 -20.38
N LEU A 329 4.54 6.90 -20.48
CA LEU A 329 5.69 6.57 -19.65
C LEU A 329 6.77 7.67 -19.71
N ASN A 330 7.11 8.12 -20.92
CA ASN A 330 8.09 9.19 -21.11
C ASN A 330 7.61 10.52 -20.51
N ASN A 331 6.33 10.87 -20.72
CA ASN A 331 5.75 12.14 -20.29
C ASN A 331 5.67 12.26 -18.77
N GLN A 332 5.43 11.16 -18.04
CA GLN A 332 5.34 11.21 -16.57
C GLN A 332 6.71 11.21 -15.87
N ARG A 333 7.79 10.77 -16.55
CA ARG A 333 9.08 10.46 -15.92
C ARG A 333 9.66 11.61 -15.11
N ALA A 334 9.54 12.84 -15.59
CA ALA A 334 10.05 14.02 -14.86
C ALA A 334 9.32 14.22 -13.53
N ALA A 335 7.98 14.16 -13.55
CA ALA A 335 7.17 14.30 -12.34
C ALA A 335 7.45 13.18 -11.34
N LEU A 336 7.56 11.93 -11.82
CA LEU A 336 7.85 10.78 -10.95
C LEU A 336 9.22 10.89 -10.26
N ASN A 337 10.25 11.36 -10.96
CA ASN A 337 11.56 11.62 -10.35
C ASN A 337 11.51 12.75 -9.33
N GLU A 338 10.79 13.83 -9.63
CA GLU A 338 10.61 14.96 -8.72
C GLU A 338 9.83 14.56 -7.46
N MET A 339 8.90 13.62 -7.56
CA MET A 339 8.22 13.03 -6.40
C MET A 339 9.20 12.31 -5.48
N VAL A 340 10.12 11.51 -6.01
CA VAL A 340 11.17 10.87 -5.20
C VAL A 340 12.02 11.92 -4.48
N GLN A 341 12.46 12.96 -5.21
CA GLN A 341 13.24 14.06 -4.65
C GLN A 341 12.48 14.84 -3.57
N THR A 342 11.16 14.97 -3.71
CA THR A 342 10.30 15.68 -2.75
C THR A 342 10.11 14.87 -1.46
N ARG A 343 10.08 13.54 -1.54
CA ARG A 343 9.88 12.67 -0.36
C ARG A 343 11.06 12.65 0.61
N GLU A 344 12.29 12.81 0.11
CA GLU A 344 13.50 12.78 0.95
C GLU A 344 13.54 13.90 2.00
N PRO A 345 13.34 15.19 1.66
CA PRO A 345 13.28 16.25 2.66
C PRO A 345 12.06 16.11 3.59
N ILE A 346 10.89 15.69 3.11
CA ILE A 346 9.73 15.39 3.98
C ILE A 346 10.11 14.36 5.05
N SER A 347 10.66 13.22 4.61
CA SER A 347 11.01 12.11 5.50
C SER A 347 12.11 12.50 6.50
N SER A 348 13.09 13.29 6.04
CA SER A 348 14.18 13.80 6.87
C SER A 348 13.69 14.77 7.95
N GLU A 349 12.78 15.68 7.60
CA GLU A 349 12.13 16.56 8.58
C GLU A 349 11.31 15.76 9.58
N LEU A 350 10.43 14.86 9.14
CA LEU A 350 9.61 14.05 10.04
C LEU A 350 10.47 13.27 11.04
N ARG A 351 11.59 12.66 10.61
CA ARG A 351 12.51 11.91 11.48
C ARG A 351 13.17 12.75 12.58
N LYS A 352 13.21 14.08 12.49
CA LYS A 352 13.69 14.94 13.61
C LYS A 352 12.89 14.68 14.88
N LEU A 353 11.60 14.38 14.77
CA LEU A 353 10.72 14.08 15.91
C LEU A 353 11.15 12.81 16.67
N MET A 354 11.75 11.83 15.99
CA MET A 354 12.27 10.62 16.62
C MET A 354 13.40 10.90 17.61
N ASN A 355 14.16 11.97 17.35
CA ASN A 355 15.30 12.40 18.17
C ASN A 355 14.94 13.58 19.08
N GLY A 356 13.65 13.90 19.24
CA GLY A 356 13.19 15.03 20.06
C GLY A 356 13.51 16.41 19.48
N SER A 357 13.92 16.49 18.21
CA SER A 357 14.17 17.75 17.50
C SER A 357 12.89 18.31 16.88
N GLN A 358 12.83 19.63 16.71
CA GLN A 358 11.69 20.30 16.08
C GLN A 358 11.83 20.32 14.56
N PRO A 359 10.89 19.73 13.81
CA PRO A 359 10.88 19.80 12.35
C PRO A 359 10.23 21.08 11.84
N ASP A 360 10.49 21.42 10.58
CA ASP A 360 9.78 22.48 9.88
C ASP A 360 8.45 21.94 9.31
N SER A 361 7.36 22.13 10.07
CA SER A 361 6.01 21.69 9.66
C SER A 361 5.50 22.40 8.39
N LEU A 362 5.89 23.65 8.13
CA LEU A 362 5.48 24.40 6.94
C LEU A 362 6.20 23.86 5.70
N LEU A 363 7.46 23.48 5.85
CA LEU A 363 8.20 22.79 4.79
C LEU A 363 7.58 21.43 4.48
N ILE A 364 7.25 20.62 5.50
CA ILE A 364 6.61 19.30 5.30
C ILE A 364 5.29 19.46 4.52
N ILE A 365 4.43 20.38 4.93
CA ILE A 365 3.12 20.60 4.31
C ILE A 365 3.28 21.12 2.88
N SER A 366 4.14 22.11 2.65
CA SER A 366 4.36 22.66 1.29
C SER A 366 5.00 21.65 0.32
N LEU A 367 5.91 20.80 0.80
CA LEU A 367 6.44 19.70 0.00
C LEU A 367 5.38 18.62 -0.26
N SER A 368 4.49 18.36 0.68
CA SER A 368 3.36 17.44 0.47
C SER A 368 2.39 18.00 -0.59
N GLU A 369 2.08 19.29 -0.56
CA GLU A 369 1.32 19.97 -1.63
C GLU A 369 1.99 19.80 -2.99
N LYS A 370 3.32 20.02 -3.06
CA LYS A 370 4.09 19.83 -4.29
C LYS A 370 4.01 18.38 -4.79
N TYR A 371 4.14 17.42 -3.88
CA TYR A 371 3.94 16.00 -4.21
C TYR A 371 2.53 15.76 -4.78
N GLY A 372 1.49 16.37 -4.20
CA GLY A 372 0.13 16.30 -4.72
C GLY A 372 -0.06 16.93 -6.09
N GLU A 373 0.57 18.07 -6.37
CA GLU A 373 0.59 18.69 -7.71
C GLU A 373 1.15 17.69 -8.74
N LEU A 374 2.26 17.03 -8.42
CA LEU A 374 2.90 16.05 -9.29
C LEU A 374 2.00 14.80 -9.51
N ASP A 375 1.32 14.32 -8.47
CA ASP A 375 0.36 13.20 -8.57
C ASP A 375 -0.83 13.58 -9.45
N GLY A 376 -1.29 14.83 -9.34
CA GLY A 376 -2.34 15.40 -10.19
C GLY A 376 -1.92 15.44 -11.65
N ARG A 377 -0.70 15.89 -11.94
CA ARG A 377 -0.13 15.90 -13.30
C ARG A 377 -0.08 14.51 -13.90
N ILE A 378 0.44 13.52 -13.16
CA ILE A 378 0.49 12.12 -13.60
C ILE A 378 -0.93 11.59 -13.83
N SER A 379 -1.85 11.84 -12.91
CA SER A 379 -3.25 11.40 -13.00
C SER A 379 -3.98 12.02 -14.20
N TYR A 380 -3.75 13.30 -14.49
CA TYR A 380 -4.26 13.98 -15.69
C TYR A 380 -3.76 13.28 -16.97
N LEU A 381 -2.46 12.98 -17.05
CA LEU A 381 -1.87 12.30 -18.19
C LEU A 381 -2.49 10.90 -18.40
N TYR A 382 -2.66 10.15 -17.31
CA TYR A 382 -3.27 8.82 -17.34
C TYR A 382 -4.71 8.88 -17.83
N ALA A 383 -5.55 9.72 -17.20
CA ALA A 383 -6.97 9.84 -17.56
C ALA A 383 -7.17 10.23 -19.04
N THR A 384 -6.33 11.15 -19.54
CA THR A 384 -6.35 11.61 -20.93
C THR A 384 -5.97 10.48 -21.88
N VAL A 385 -4.81 9.85 -21.68
CA VAL A 385 -4.31 8.79 -22.56
C VAL A 385 -5.19 7.54 -22.53
N PHE A 386 -5.69 7.15 -21.35
CA PHE A 386 -6.60 6.00 -21.24
C PHE A 386 -7.90 6.26 -22.00
N THR A 387 -8.43 7.48 -21.93
CA THR A 387 -9.61 7.88 -22.71
C THR A 387 -9.36 7.83 -24.20
N GLU A 388 -8.21 8.32 -24.68
CA GLU A 388 -7.82 8.22 -26.08
C GLU A 388 -7.75 6.76 -26.56
N ILE A 389 -7.17 5.87 -25.75
CA ILE A 389 -7.12 4.44 -26.04
C ILE A 389 -8.56 3.90 -26.10
N PHE A 390 -9.38 4.16 -25.08
CA PHE A 390 -10.76 3.66 -25.00
C PHE A 390 -11.61 4.00 -26.22
N ASN A 391 -11.48 5.24 -26.72
CA ASN A 391 -12.22 5.74 -27.87
C ASN A 391 -11.84 5.05 -29.19
N THR A 392 -10.67 4.40 -29.24
CA THR A 392 -10.20 3.66 -30.42
C THR A 392 -10.33 2.14 -30.27
N LEU A 393 -10.74 1.64 -29.10
CA LEU A 393 -10.92 0.20 -28.89
C LEU A 393 -12.06 -0.35 -29.75
N THR A 394 -11.76 -1.42 -30.49
CA THR A 394 -12.78 -2.23 -31.16
C THR A 394 -13.65 -2.97 -30.15
N THR A 395 -14.84 -3.42 -30.57
CA THR A 395 -15.70 -4.27 -29.73
C THR A 395 -14.96 -5.51 -29.24
N GLY A 396 -14.24 -6.21 -30.13
CA GLY A 396 -13.48 -7.40 -29.76
C GLY A 396 -12.38 -7.14 -28.73
N GLN A 397 -11.74 -5.96 -28.74
CA GLN A 397 -10.81 -5.58 -27.68
C GLN A 397 -11.53 -5.34 -26.35
N LYS A 398 -12.67 -4.62 -26.36
CA LYS A 398 -13.46 -4.38 -25.14
C LYS A 398 -13.94 -5.68 -24.50
N ASP A 399 -14.34 -6.66 -25.30
CA ASP A 399 -14.74 -7.99 -24.82
C ASP A 399 -13.57 -8.76 -24.21
N ARG A 400 -12.39 -8.73 -24.85
CA ARG A 400 -11.16 -9.33 -24.30
C ARG A 400 -10.74 -8.68 -22.98
N LEU A 401 -10.74 -7.35 -22.90
CA LEU A 401 -10.41 -6.62 -21.65
C LEU A 401 -11.40 -6.97 -20.52
N SER A 402 -12.69 -7.04 -20.84
CA SER A 402 -13.72 -7.47 -19.87
C SER A 402 -13.47 -8.89 -19.38
N SER A 403 -13.04 -9.79 -20.27
CA SER A 403 -12.72 -11.18 -19.93
C SER A 403 -11.47 -11.27 -19.04
N LEU A 404 -10.44 -10.45 -19.29
CA LEU A 404 -9.25 -10.37 -18.43
C LEU A 404 -9.64 -10.01 -16.99
N VAL A 405 -10.42 -8.95 -16.78
CA VAL A 405 -10.77 -8.53 -15.41
C VAL A 405 -11.72 -9.51 -14.72
N GLN A 406 -12.60 -10.20 -15.45
CA GLN A 406 -13.42 -11.27 -14.89
C GLN A 406 -12.56 -12.42 -14.37
N ASN A 407 -11.51 -12.81 -15.10
CA ASN A 407 -10.56 -13.84 -14.67
C ASN A 407 -9.72 -13.42 -13.45
N LEU A 408 -9.54 -12.12 -13.24
CA LEU A 408 -8.93 -11.54 -12.04
C LEU A 408 -9.91 -11.42 -10.86
N GLY A 409 -11.17 -11.85 -11.03
CA GLY A 409 -12.17 -11.82 -9.97
C GLY A 409 -12.86 -10.46 -9.80
N TYR A 410 -12.84 -9.60 -10.83
CA TYR A 410 -13.57 -8.33 -10.77
C TYR A 410 -15.06 -8.57 -10.50
N GLN A 411 -15.57 -7.86 -9.51
CA GLN A 411 -16.99 -7.79 -9.21
C GLN A 411 -17.44 -6.34 -9.31
N GLN A 412 -18.58 -6.07 -9.95
CA GLN A 412 -19.13 -4.73 -10.00
C GLN A 412 -19.53 -4.28 -8.59
N PRO A 413 -18.97 -3.19 -8.04
CA PRO A 413 -19.38 -2.69 -6.73
C PRO A 413 -20.83 -2.19 -6.76
N ALA A 414 -21.59 -2.51 -5.71
CA ALA A 414 -22.97 -2.00 -5.54
C ALA A 414 -23.02 -0.50 -5.14
N GLY A 415 -21.90 0.06 -4.68
CA GLY A 415 -21.77 1.43 -4.21
C GLY A 415 -20.35 1.93 -4.39
N ALA A 416 -19.80 2.52 -3.34
CA ALA A 416 -18.43 3.02 -3.29
C ALA A 416 -17.68 2.44 -2.10
N PHE A 417 -16.45 2.90 -1.89
CA PHE A 417 -15.64 2.54 -0.74
C PHE A 417 -15.11 3.78 -0.03
N LEU A 418 -15.16 3.73 1.30
CA LEU A 418 -14.33 4.57 2.17
C LEU A 418 -13.12 3.72 2.53
N TYR A 419 -11.98 4.02 1.91
CA TYR A 419 -10.84 3.10 1.86
C TYR A 419 -11.24 1.72 1.29
N SER A 420 -11.21 0.67 2.10
CA SER A 420 -11.63 -0.69 1.72
C SER A 420 -13.00 -1.07 2.27
N GLN A 421 -13.67 -0.17 3.00
CA GLN A 421 -14.99 -0.40 3.56
C GLN A 421 -16.07 -0.05 2.53
N PRO A 422 -16.95 -1.00 2.16
CA PRO A 422 -18.11 -0.68 1.32
C PRO A 422 -19.02 0.37 1.97
N ILE A 423 -19.43 1.35 1.18
CA ILE A 423 -20.39 2.40 1.53
C ILE A 423 -21.42 2.58 0.41
N THR A 424 -22.54 3.23 0.73
CA THR A 424 -23.44 3.74 -0.32
C THR A 424 -22.69 4.79 -1.13
N MET A 425 -22.93 4.85 -2.44
CA MET A 425 -22.35 5.89 -3.29
C MET A 425 -22.68 7.27 -2.70
N PRO A 426 -21.69 8.09 -2.31
CA PRO A 426 -21.97 9.41 -1.77
C PRO A 426 -22.53 10.31 -2.86
N VAL A 427 -23.12 11.43 -2.45
CA VAL A 427 -23.45 12.50 -3.40
C VAL A 427 -22.13 13.12 -3.87
N ILE A 428 -21.80 12.92 -5.14
CA ILE A 428 -20.58 13.46 -5.73
C ILE A 428 -20.92 14.77 -6.44
N ASN A 429 -20.17 15.83 -6.15
CA ASN A 429 -20.21 17.03 -6.98
C ASN A 429 -19.93 16.65 -8.44
N SER A 430 -20.52 17.35 -9.41
CA SER A 430 -20.47 16.92 -10.82
C SER A 430 -19.06 16.67 -11.36
N GLY A 431 -18.01 17.26 -10.76
CA GLY A 431 -16.65 17.22 -11.26
C GLY A 431 -16.45 18.18 -12.44
N PHE A 432 -17.44 19.03 -12.72
CA PHE A 432 -17.42 19.97 -13.84
C PHE A 432 -16.37 21.06 -13.69
N GLN A 433 -15.92 21.36 -12.46
CA GLN A 433 -14.84 22.32 -12.24
C GLN A 433 -13.49 21.90 -12.85
N PHE A 434 -13.36 20.65 -13.31
CA PHE A 434 -12.13 20.12 -13.91
C PHE A 434 -12.14 20.17 -15.44
N PHE A 435 -13.14 20.79 -16.08
CA PHE A 435 -13.24 20.86 -17.54
C PHE A 435 -13.20 22.30 -18.03
N ARG A 436 -12.65 22.49 -19.23
CA ARG A 436 -12.55 23.78 -19.91
C ARG A 436 -12.82 23.69 -21.41
#